data_AF-A0A090VJ85-F1
#
_entry.id   AF-A0A090VJ85-F1
#
_cell.length_a   1.000
_cell.length_b   1.000
_cell.length_c   1.000
_cell.angle_alpha   90.00
_cell.angle_beta   90.00
_cell.angle_gamma   90.00
#
_symmetry.space_group_name_H-M   'P 1'
#
loop_
_entity.id
_entity.type
_entity.pdbx_description
1 polymer ?
#
loop_
_entity_poly.entity_id
_entity_poly.type
_entity_poly.pdbx_seq_one_letter_code
_entity_poly.pdbx_strand_id
1 'polypeptide(L)'
;MNIFNPYLDVIKKAVEKDPKRMNKLFNLHQEDSDYELTYIKDLRAELPGLENLNESARLIKGLGTPAITDLPKLGSHPDFSYLRGTTNTEKHWIISGFVDVRKSTQLNNRFTLQTVALITEGIVKASIFAVNLCGGYVHRIQGDGLMVYFGGKNIEKKQATKDALKAFALISYFVKNDLKEYFEANGIKDIFTRAGLDLGHDNQVLWMYSGLGEAGEVTTSSLHTSLAPKMQATALNNGIVVGQHILNQLTNDKYFKQKSKPIWDYEDGRFYNHYDFDWEKYITENDFAVQDQNGNVILTIGSPNAKLDPINLAPIASINKPYFNY
;
A
#
# COMPACT_ATOMS: atom_id res chain seq x y z
N MET A 1 8.80 -15.46 7.62
CA MET A 1 8.06 -14.59 8.58
C MET A 1 7.41 -13.49 7.76
N ASN A 2 6.11 -13.20 7.95
CA ASN A 2 5.46 -12.12 7.19
C ASN A 2 5.94 -10.76 7.72
N ILE A 3 6.42 -9.90 6.82
CA ILE A 3 6.97 -8.57 7.10
C ILE A 3 5.99 -7.61 7.78
N PHE A 4 4.68 -7.91 7.73
CA PHE A 4 3.63 -7.10 8.33
C PHE A 4 3.16 -7.59 9.71
N ASN A 5 3.60 -8.77 10.17
CA ASN A 5 3.18 -9.33 11.46
C ASN A 5 3.32 -8.35 12.63
N PRO A 6 4.44 -7.59 12.76
CA PRO A 6 4.58 -6.66 13.87
C PRO A 6 3.49 -5.56 13.92
N TYR A 7 2.97 -5.12 12.75
CA TYR A 7 1.85 -4.17 12.70
C TYR A 7 0.52 -4.86 12.99
N LEU A 8 0.32 -6.06 12.44
CA LEU A 8 -0.87 -6.87 12.65
C LEU A 8 -1.08 -7.19 14.13
N ASP A 9 -0.02 -7.57 14.83
CA ASP A 9 -0.09 -7.98 16.24
C ASP A 9 -0.55 -6.83 17.15
N VAL A 10 -0.08 -5.60 16.89
CA VAL A 10 -0.56 -4.41 17.62
C VAL A 10 -2.04 -4.15 17.34
N ILE A 11 -2.46 -4.24 16.07
CA ILE A 11 -3.86 -4.06 15.67
C ILE A 11 -4.75 -5.09 16.37
N LYS A 12 -4.32 -6.35 16.42
CA LYS A 12 -5.06 -7.44 17.09
C LYS A 12 -5.20 -7.18 18.58
N LYS A 13 -4.11 -6.86 19.27
CA LYS A 13 -4.12 -6.53 20.70
C LYS A 13 -5.04 -5.34 20.99
N ALA A 14 -5.06 -4.33 20.13
CA ALA A 14 -5.91 -3.15 20.27
C ALA A 14 -7.40 -3.51 20.18
N VAL A 15 -7.78 -4.30 19.17
CA VAL A 15 -9.17 -4.78 19.00
C VAL A 15 -9.60 -5.68 20.15
N GLU A 16 -8.71 -6.56 20.62
CA GLU A 16 -9.01 -7.49 21.72
C GLU A 16 -9.25 -6.80 23.05
N LYS A 17 -8.45 -5.76 23.36
CA LYS A 17 -8.54 -4.98 24.59
C LYS A 17 -9.58 -3.86 24.54
N ASP A 18 -10.24 -3.65 23.39
CA ASP A 18 -11.19 -2.55 23.26
C ASP A 18 -12.43 -2.76 24.15
N PRO A 19 -12.76 -1.80 25.02
CA PRO A 19 -13.84 -1.97 25.98
C PRO A 19 -15.24 -1.88 25.35
N LYS A 20 -15.42 -1.20 24.19
CA LYS A 20 -16.73 -1.24 23.48
C LYS A 20 -17.02 -2.63 22.95
N ARG A 21 -15.99 -3.36 22.50
CA ARG A 21 -16.14 -4.76 22.09
C ARG A 21 -16.59 -5.62 23.27
N MET A 22 -15.94 -5.48 24.43
CA MET A 22 -16.33 -6.21 25.65
C MET A 22 -17.75 -5.87 26.10
N ASN A 23 -18.10 -4.59 26.18
CA ASN A 23 -19.42 -4.16 26.62
C ASN A 23 -20.52 -4.67 25.70
N LYS A 24 -20.27 -4.74 24.38
CA LYS A 24 -21.21 -5.34 23.44
C LYS A 24 -21.35 -6.85 23.61
N LEU A 25 -20.26 -7.56 23.93
CA LEU A 25 -20.30 -9.00 24.23
C LEU A 25 -21.12 -9.32 25.48
N PHE A 26 -21.09 -8.43 26.48
CA PHE A 26 -21.76 -8.62 27.78
C PHE A 26 -23.04 -7.79 27.97
N ASN A 27 -23.53 -7.10 26.94
CA ASN A 27 -24.68 -6.16 27.00
C ASN A 27 -24.56 -5.13 28.14
N LEU A 28 -23.36 -4.59 28.36
CA LEU A 28 -23.11 -3.56 29.36
C LEU A 28 -23.33 -2.16 28.76
N HIS A 29 -23.96 -1.28 29.52
CA HIS A 29 -24.10 0.14 29.19
C HIS A 29 -23.11 0.96 30.00
N GLN A 30 -22.16 1.58 29.31
CA GLN A 30 -21.14 2.46 29.89
C GLN A 30 -20.94 3.64 28.95
N GLU A 31 -20.74 4.84 29.49
CA GLU A 31 -20.41 6.00 28.68
C GLU A 31 -18.96 5.94 28.17
N ASP A 32 -18.73 6.52 27.00
CA ASP A 32 -17.41 6.51 26.35
C ASP A 32 -16.31 7.17 27.21
N SER A 33 -16.68 8.10 28.10
CA SER A 33 -15.76 8.79 29.03
C SER A 33 -15.14 7.87 30.08
N ASP A 34 -15.80 6.74 30.37
CA ASP A 34 -15.45 5.90 31.51
C ASP A 34 -14.54 4.73 31.10
N TYR A 35 -14.19 4.65 29.81
CA TYR A 35 -13.32 3.60 29.30
C TYR A 35 -11.88 3.75 29.80
N GLU A 36 -11.36 2.66 30.35
CA GLU A 36 -9.94 2.51 30.67
C GLU A 36 -9.16 2.32 29.36
N LEU A 37 -8.28 3.27 29.04
CA LEU A 37 -7.57 3.33 27.76
C LEU A 37 -6.05 3.49 27.92
N THR A 38 -5.50 3.26 29.13
CA THR A 38 -4.05 3.38 29.38
C THR A 38 -3.24 2.41 28.52
N TYR A 39 -3.80 1.22 28.21
CA TYR A 39 -3.16 0.23 27.36
C TYR A 39 -2.83 0.75 25.94
N ILE A 40 -3.53 1.77 25.44
CA ILE A 40 -3.30 2.33 24.10
C ILE A 40 -1.89 2.88 23.97
N LYS A 41 -1.36 3.53 25.02
CA LYS A 41 -0.02 4.11 25.01
C LYS A 41 1.04 3.02 24.86
N ASP A 42 0.88 1.93 25.59
CA ASP A 42 1.81 0.81 25.57
C ASP A 42 1.77 0.10 24.22
N LEU A 43 0.58 -0.19 23.69
CA LEU A 43 0.43 -0.80 22.37
C LEU A 43 0.97 0.10 21.25
N ARG A 44 0.79 1.42 21.34
CA ARG A 44 1.33 2.35 20.35
C ARG A 44 2.86 2.35 20.34
N ALA A 45 3.51 2.14 21.49
CA ALA A 45 4.95 2.02 21.61
C ALA A 45 5.51 0.70 21.03
N GLU A 46 4.67 -0.33 20.90
CA GLU A 46 5.02 -1.58 20.22
C GLU A 46 4.99 -1.47 18.69
N LEU A 47 4.44 -0.38 18.12
CA LEU A 47 4.42 -0.21 16.67
C LEU A 47 5.85 -0.09 16.12
N PRO A 48 6.20 -0.84 15.07
CA PRO A 48 7.56 -0.87 14.55
C PRO A 48 8.06 0.50 14.05
N GLY A 49 9.34 0.75 14.31
CA GLY A 49 10.11 1.86 13.79
C GLY A 49 11.04 1.45 12.63
N LEU A 50 12.18 2.14 12.52
CA LEU A 50 13.16 1.95 11.44
C LEU A 50 13.91 0.62 11.53
N GLU A 51 14.00 0.03 12.72
CA GLU A 51 14.63 -1.26 12.96
C GLU A 51 13.96 -2.38 12.13
N ASN A 52 12.63 -2.43 12.12
CA ASN A 52 11.90 -3.42 11.32
C ASN A 52 12.07 -3.20 9.81
N LEU A 53 12.16 -1.94 9.37
CA LEU A 53 12.47 -1.61 7.98
C LEU A 53 13.87 -2.10 7.58
N ASN A 54 14.86 -1.92 8.45
CA ASN A 54 16.23 -2.38 8.23
C ASN A 54 16.35 -3.91 8.20
N GLU A 55 15.69 -4.61 9.13
CA GLU A 55 15.65 -6.07 9.15
C GLU A 55 15.01 -6.62 7.88
N SER A 56 13.85 -6.07 7.49
CA SER A 56 13.15 -6.47 6.27
C SER A 56 13.97 -6.17 5.01
N ALA A 57 14.63 -5.01 4.95
CA ALA A 57 15.50 -4.66 3.83
C ALA A 57 16.66 -5.66 3.70
N ARG A 58 17.31 -6.04 4.81
CA ARG A 58 18.38 -7.05 4.83
C ARG A 58 17.88 -8.44 4.42
N LEU A 59 16.67 -8.82 4.82
CA LEU A 59 16.06 -10.09 4.41
C LEU A 59 15.79 -10.14 2.90
N ILE A 60 15.41 -9.02 2.30
CA ILE A 60 15.00 -8.97 0.89
C ILE A 60 16.17 -8.73 -0.06
N LYS A 61 17.02 -7.77 0.28
CA LYS A 61 18.12 -7.28 -0.57
C LYS A 61 19.47 -7.90 -0.18
N GLY A 62 19.54 -8.61 0.94
CA GLY A 62 20.73 -9.27 1.46
C GLY A 62 21.40 -8.52 2.62
N LEU A 63 22.22 -9.23 3.41
CA LEU A 63 22.86 -8.73 4.63
C LEU A 63 23.77 -7.51 4.41
N GLY A 64 24.28 -7.31 3.20
CA GLY A 64 25.11 -6.15 2.82
C GLY A 64 24.33 -4.86 2.54
N THR A 65 23.00 -4.88 2.67
CA THR A 65 22.16 -3.69 2.45
C THR A 65 22.47 -2.62 3.50
N PRO A 66 22.85 -1.38 3.10
CA PRO A 66 23.09 -0.29 4.04
C PRO A 66 21.89 -0.05 4.94
N ALA A 67 22.15 0.23 6.21
CA ALA A 67 21.08 0.57 7.14
C ALA A 67 20.50 1.95 6.78
N ILE A 68 19.17 2.01 6.72
CA ILE A 68 18.39 3.23 6.63
C ILE A 68 18.41 3.86 8.02
N THR A 69 19.18 4.95 8.16
CA THR A 69 19.30 5.69 9.42
C THR A 69 18.20 6.72 9.58
N ASP A 70 17.74 7.31 8.47
CA ASP A 70 16.72 8.35 8.44
C ASP A 70 15.82 8.18 7.22
N LEU A 71 14.54 8.53 7.38
CA LEU A 71 13.61 8.67 6.27
C LEU A 71 13.49 10.15 5.87
N PRO A 72 13.26 10.43 4.58
CA PRO A 72 13.01 11.79 4.12
C PRO A 72 11.84 12.45 4.87
N LYS A 73 11.96 13.77 5.10
CA LYS A 73 10.89 14.55 5.70
C LYS A 73 9.62 14.46 4.84
N LEU A 74 8.47 14.33 5.52
CA LEU A 74 7.16 14.38 4.88
C LEU A 74 7.02 15.64 4.00
N GLY A 75 6.35 15.52 2.86
CA GLY A 75 6.13 16.65 1.96
C GLY A 75 7.40 17.14 1.26
N SER A 76 8.46 16.32 1.22
CA SER A 76 9.73 16.69 0.58
C SER A 76 10.43 15.48 -0.03
N HIS A 77 10.34 15.33 -1.34
CA HIS A 77 11.17 14.36 -2.06
C HIS A 77 12.65 14.77 -1.95
N PRO A 78 13.60 13.85 -1.64
CA PRO A 78 15.01 14.19 -1.41
C PRO A 78 15.64 14.98 -2.56
N ASP A 79 15.44 14.50 -3.78
CA ASP A 79 16.01 15.09 -5.00
C ASP A 79 15.47 16.48 -5.35
N PHE A 80 14.40 16.95 -4.69
CA PHE A 80 13.76 18.24 -4.95
C PHE A 80 13.66 19.11 -3.68
N SER A 81 14.25 18.65 -2.58
CA SER A 81 14.15 19.30 -1.26
C SER A 81 14.66 20.75 -1.24
N TYR A 82 15.62 21.10 -2.10
CA TYR A 82 16.15 22.46 -2.26
C TYR A 82 15.12 23.45 -2.83
N LEU A 83 14.01 22.99 -3.39
CA LEU A 83 12.94 23.89 -3.85
C LEU A 83 12.17 24.51 -2.67
N ARG A 84 12.20 23.88 -1.50
CA ARG A 84 11.46 24.31 -0.31
C ARG A 84 11.82 25.75 0.06
N GLY A 85 10.80 26.59 0.25
CA GLY A 85 10.97 28.00 0.61
C GLY A 85 11.50 28.88 -0.52
N THR A 86 11.60 28.37 -1.75
CA THR A 86 12.03 29.12 -2.94
C THR A 86 10.88 29.31 -3.93
N THR A 87 11.07 30.21 -4.89
CA THR A 87 10.18 30.35 -6.07
C THR A 87 10.65 29.55 -7.28
N ASN A 88 11.72 28.75 -7.11
CA ASN A 88 12.27 27.95 -8.20
C ASN A 88 11.34 26.80 -8.54
N THR A 89 11.43 26.35 -9.78
CA THR A 89 10.69 25.18 -10.27
C THR A 89 11.61 24.27 -11.06
N GLU A 90 11.27 23.00 -11.15
CA GLU A 90 12.02 22.01 -11.93
C GLU A 90 11.09 21.08 -12.68
N LYS A 91 11.39 20.80 -13.94
CA LYS A 91 10.70 19.78 -14.72
C LYS A 91 11.42 18.44 -14.55
N HIS A 92 10.74 17.48 -13.94
CA HIS A 92 11.26 16.11 -13.80
C HIS A 92 10.13 15.13 -13.60
N TRP A 93 10.22 13.99 -14.26
CA TRP A 93 9.23 12.93 -14.20
C TRP A 93 9.05 12.38 -12.79
N ILE A 94 7.85 11.89 -12.49
CA ILE A 94 7.59 11.14 -11.26
C ILE A 94 6.40 10.21 -11.45
N ILE A 95 6.38 9.13 -10.68
CA ILE A 95 5.18 8.32 -10.47
C ILE A 95 4.48 8.83 -9.22
N SER A 96 3.23 9.24 -9.36
CA SER A 96 2.36 9.65 -8.25
C SER A 96 1.42 8.51 -7.92
N GLY A 97 1.36 8.14 -6.64
CA GLY A 97 0.49 7.08 -6.15
C GLY A 97 -0.40 7.59 -5.02
N PHE A 98 -1.65 7.16 -5.00
CA PHE A 98 -2.58 7.42 -3.89
C PHE A 98 -3.25 6.12 -3.46
N VAL A 99 -3.19 5.81 -2.16
CA VAL A 99 -3.92 4.70 -1.54
C VAL A 99 -4.79 5.23 -0.41
N ASP A 100 -5.96 4.64 -0.25
CA ASP A 100 -6.94 5.02 0.76
C ASP A 100 -7.66 3.76 1.26
N VAL A 101 -7.96 3.73 2.56
CA VAL A 101 -8.62 2.62 3.26
C VAL A 101 -10.11 2.91 3.34
N ARG A 102 -10.86 2.36 2.40
CA ARG A 102 -12.30 2.61 2.34
C ARG A 102 -13.02 1.97 3.52
N LYS A 103 -14.08 2.67 3.97
CA LYS A 103 -14.97 2.28 5.07
C LYS A 103 -14.28 2.15 6.45
N SER A 104 -13.05 2.65 6.60
CA SER A 104 -12.38 2.81 7.90
C SER A 104 -13.24 3.58 8.91
N THR A 105 -14.04 4.56 8.46
CA THR A 105 -14.94 5.34 9.31
C THR A 105 -15.95 4.48 10.07
N GLN A 106 -16.31 3.30 9.55
CA GLN A 106 -17.19 2.35 10.23
C GLN A 106 -16.58 1.74 11.49
N LEU A 107 -15.26 1.81 11.66
CA LEU A 107 -14.57 1.38 12.88
C LEU A 107 -15.05 2.17 14.11
N ASN A 108 -15.42 3.46 13.96
CA ASN A 108 -15.94 4.28 15.05
C ASN A 108 -17.28 3.77 15.61
N ASN A 109 -18.04 3.00 14.81
CA ASN A 109 -19.28 2.37 15.26
C ASN A 109 -19.02 1.09 16.09
N ARG A 110 -17.78 0.62 16.16
CA ARG A 110 -17.40 -0.67 16.75
C ARG A 110 -16.39 -0.54 17.89
N PHE A 111 -15.53 0.47 17.84
CA PHE A 111 -14.42 0.64 18.77
C PHE A 111 -14.37 2.05 19.34
N THR A 112 -13.61 2.21 20.42
CA THR A 112 -13.29 3.53 20.97
C THR A 112 -12.43 4.33 19.98
N LEU A 113 -12.50 5.66 20.05
CA LEU A 113 -11.76 6.55 19.13
C LEU A 113 -10.25 6.26 19.16
N GLN A 114 -9.71 5.96 20.34
CA GLN A 114 -8.30 5.65 20.57
C GLN A 114 -7.90 4.32 19.91
N THR A 115 -8.75 3.29 19.99
CA THR A 115 -8.54 2.04 19.25
C THR A 115 -8.61 2.26 17.74
N VAL A 116 -9.58 3.04 17.25
CA VAL A 116 -9.68 3.37 15.81
C VAL A 116 -8.43 4.13 15.34
N ALA A 117 -7.94 5.08 16.13
CA ALA A 117 -6.71 5.80 15.85
C ALA A 117 -5.50 4.85 15.77
N LEU A 118 -5.39 3.91 16.70
CA LEU A 118 -4.29 2.94 16.73
C LEU A 118 -4.35 1.95 15.54
N ILE A 119 -5.55 1.48 15.18
CA ILE A 119 -5.75 0.65 13.97
C ILE A 119 -5.31 1.43 12.72
N THR A 120 -5.77 2.67 12.60
CA THR A 120 -5.46 3.54 11.46
C THR A 120 -3.97 3.83 11.38
N GLU A 121 -3.32 4.15 12.51
CA GLU A 121 -1.88 4.36 12.59
C GLU A 121 -1.10 3.10 12.21
N GLY A 122 -1.55 1.91 12.64
CA GLY A 122 -0.95 0.63 12.26
C GLY A 122 -0.99 0.39 10.75
N ILE A 123 -2.14 0.64 10.11
CA ILE A 123 -2.30 0.48 8.65
C ILE A 123 -1.47 1.51 7.88
N VAL A 124 -1.49 2.77 8.32
CA VAL A 124 -0.69 3.84 7.71
C VAL A 124 0.80 3.53 7.84
N LYS A 125 1.29 3.14 9.03
CA LYS A 125 2.70 2.78 9.22
C LYS A 125 3.11 1.56 8.41
N ALA A 126 2.27 0.52 8.32
CA ALA A 126 2.52 -0.63 7.44
C ALA A 126 2.63 -0.20 5.96
N SER A 127 1.77 0.74 5.54
CA SER A 127 1.80 1.28 4.17
C SER A 127 3.05 2.12 3.90
N ILE A 128 3.44 2.98 4.85
CA ILE A 128 4.69 3.74 4.82
C ILE A 128 5.88 2.78 4.73
N PHE A 129 5.88 1.72 5.52
CA PHE A 129 6.91 0.68 5.48
C PHE A 129 7.01 0.05 4.08
N ALA A 130 5.89 -0.38 3.48
CA ALA A 130 5.89 -0.98 2.14
C ALA A 130 6.42 -0.03 1.07
N VAL A 131 6.05 1.25 1.14
CA VAL A 131 6.52 2.31 0.23
C VAL A 131 8.02 2.50 0.35
N ASN A 132 8.55 2.69 1.57
CA ASN A 132 9.98 2.92 1.79
C ASN A 132 10.82 1.67 1.48
N LEU A 133 10.30 0.46 1.75
CA LEU A 133 10.97 -0.80 1.42
C LEU A 133 11.24 -0.93 -0.09
N CYS A 134 10.31 -0.41 -0.89
CA CYS A 134 10.39 -0.32 -2.35
C CYS A 134 11.03 0.99 -2.84
N GLY A 135 11.60 1.83 -1.98
CA GLY A 135 12.29 3.05 -2.38
C GLY A 135 11.39 4.20 -2.83
N GLY A 136 10.10 4.16 -2.48
CA GLY A 136 9.19 5.27 -2.64
C GLY A 136 9.26 6.27 -1.48
N TYR A 137 8.63 7.41 -1.66
CA TYR A 137 8.61 8.53 -0.72
C TYR A 137 7.20 8.91 -0.35
N VAL A 138 6.97 9.13 0.94
CA VAL A 138 5.66 9.59 1.42
C VAL A 138 5.59 11.11 1.26
N HIS A 139 4.68 11.56 0.40
CA HIS A 139 4.44 12.99 0.19
C HIS A 139 3.50 13.53 1.25
N ARG A 140 2.35 12.88 1.46
CA ARG A 140 1.32 13.34 2.40
C ARG A 140 0.57 12.18 3.04
N ILE A 141 0.24 12.34 4.31
CA ILE A 141 -0.69 11.49 5.06
C ILE A 141 -1.98 12.30 5.26
N GLN A 142 -3.13 11.75 4.87
CA GLN A 142 -4.43 12.39 5.03
C GLN A 142 -5.40 11.40 5.68
N GLY A 143 -5.45 11.41 7.01
CA GLY A 143 -6.18 10.39 7.77
C GLY A 143 -5.57 9.01 7.52
N ASP A 144 -6.34 8.14 6.87
CA ASP A 144 -5.96 6.80 6.41
C ASP A 144 -5.52 6.75 4.93
N GLY A 145 -5.54 7.89 4.25
CA GLY A 145 -5.03 8.05 2.89
C GLY A 145 -3.54 8.41 2.85
N LEU A 146 -2.84 7.91 1.84
CA LEU A 146 -1.40 8.12 1.64
C LEU A 146 -1.12 8.54 0.19
N MET A 147 -0.55 9.73 0.02
CA MET A 147 0.00 10.20 -1.25
C MET A 147 1.50 9.96 -1.26
N VAL A 148 2.00 9.33 -2.32
CA VAL A 148 3.39 8.88 -2.42
C VAL A 148 3.97 9.15 -3.79
N TYR A 149 5.29 9.21 -3.85
CA TYR A 149 6.06 9.36 -5.06
C TYR A 149 7.05 8.20 -5.24
N PHE A 150 7.20 7.74 -6.48
CA PHE A 150 8.26 6.82 -6.90
C PHE A 150 9.03 7.42 -8.06
N GLY A 151 10.35 7.38 -7.99
CA GLY A 151 11.25 7.97 -8.98
C GLY A 151 12.31 8.83 -8.31
N GLY A 152 12.89 9.73 -9.10
CA GLY A 152 14.02 10.55 -8.69
C GLY A 152 15.04 10.71 -9.81
N LYS A 153 16.15 11.38 -9.51
CA LYS A 153 17.23 11.68 -10.48
C LYS A 153 18.09 10.45 -10.79
N ASN A 154 18.16 9.49 -9.86
CA ASN A 154 19.10 8.36 -9.91
C ASN A 154 18.42 6.99 -10.12
N ILE A 155 17.22 6.96 -10.69
CA ILE A 155 16.47 5.72 -10.95
C ILE A 155 15.84 5.78 -12.34
N GLU A 156 15.71 4.63 -13.00
CA GLU A 156 15.01 4.56 -14.28
C GLU A 156 13.49 4.48 -14.07
N LYS A 157 12.71 5.11 -14.98
CA LYS A 157 11.23 5.05 -14.99
C LYS A 157 10.71 3.62 -14.88
N LYS A 158 11.30 2.69 -15.64
CA LYS A 158 10.93 1.26 -15.64
C LYS A 158 11.15 0.59 -14.29
N GLN A 159 12.25 0.88 -13.61
CA GLN A 159 12.54 0.31 -12.29
C GLN A 159 11.59 0.92 -11.25
N ALA A 160 11.43 2.24 -11.24
CA ALA A 160 10.48 2.93 -10.37
C ALA A 160 9.03 2.43 -10.56
N THR A 161 8.62 2.09 -11.79
CA THR A 161 7.32 1.46 -12.05
C THR A 161 7.17 0.10 -11.38
N LYS A 162 8.17 -0.78 -11.48
CA LYS A 162 8.13 -2.08 -10.80
C LYS A 162 8.06 -1.92 -9.29
N ASP A 163 8.85 -0.99 -8.76
CA ASP A 163 8.90 -0.70 -7.33
C ASP A 163 7.57 -0.14 -6.81
N ALA A 164 6.94 0.78 -7.56
CA ALA A 164 5.63 1.32 -7.24
C ALA A 164 4.54 0.23 -7.25
N LEU A 165 4.49 -0.60 -8.30
CA LEU A 165 3.53 -1.70 -8.41
C LEU A 165 3.70 -2.72 -7.28
N LYS A 166 4.95 -3.06 -6.94
CA LYS A 166 5.27 -3.94 -5.82
C LYS A 166 4.79 -3.35 -4.49
N ALA A 167 5.13 -2.09 -4.19
CA ALA A 167 4.72 -1.44 -2.95
C ALA A 167 3.20 -1.46 -2.76
N PHE A 168 2.46 -1.08 -3.80
CA PHE A 168 1.00 -1.04 -3.75
C PHE A 168 0.37 -2.43 -3.70
N ALA A 169 0.97 -3.43 -4.34
CA ALA A 169 0.53 -4.82 -4.20
C ALA A 169 0.73 -5.33 -2.76
N LEU A 170 1.84 -4.98 -2.10
CA LEU A 170 2.07 -5.33 -0.69
C LEU A 170 1.05 -4.66 0.26
N ILE A 171 0.71 -3.40 0.01
CA ILE A 171 -0.32 -2.69 0.79
C ILE A 171 -1.69 -3.37 0.62
N SER A 172 -2.09 -3.66 -0.62
CA SER A 172 -3.35 -4.35 -0.88
C SER A 172 -3.36 -5.78 -0.31
N TYR A 173 -2.22 -6.47 -0.34
CA TYR A 173 -2.07 -7.77 0.31
C TYR A 173 -2.33 -7.67 1.82
N PHE A 174 -1.66 -6.73 2.50
CA PHE A 174 -1.78 -6.59 3.96
C PHE A 174 -3.23 -6.37 4.40
N VAL A 175 -3.96 -5.50 3.69
CA VAL A 175 -5.36 -5.23 4.04
C VAL A 175 -6.29 -6.37 3.60
N LYS A 176 -6.10 -6.94 2.40
CA LYS A 176 -6.98 -7.99 1.86
C LYS A 176 -6.81 -9.34 2.54
N ASN A 177 -5.59 -9.72 2.91
CA ASN A 177 -5.28 -11.07 3.39
C ASN A 177 -5.02 -11.08 4.90
N ASP A 178 -4.12 -10.23 5.40
CA ASP A 178 -3.70 -10.30 6.80
C ASP A 178 -4.74 -9.70 7.76
N LEU A 179 -5.38 -8.58 7.37
CA LEU A 179 -6.37 -7.89 8.21
C LEU A 179 -7.79 -8.38 8.01
N LYS A 180 -8.15 -8.80 6.79
CA LYS A 180 -9.53 -9.13 6.43
C LYS A 180 -10.13 -10.22 7.32
N GLU A 181 -9.45 -11.36 7.42
CA GLU A 181 -9.96 -12.50 8.23
C GLU A 181 -10.16 -12.09 9.68
N TYR A 182 -9.21 -11.31 10.22
CA TYR A 182 -9.28 -10.83 11.59
C TYR A 182 -10.43 -9.84 11.83
N PHE A 183 -10.63 -8.92 10.90
CA PHE A 183 -11.73 -7.96 10.95
C PHE A 183 -13.09 -8.65 10.78
N GLU A 184 -13.21 -9.59 9.84
CA GLU A 184 -14.44 -10.36 9.62
C GLU A 184 -14.80 -11.20 10.85
N ALA A 185 -13.82 -11.86 11.48
CA ALA A 185 -14.00 -12.59 12.74
C ALA A 185 -14.48 -11.70 13.90
N ASN A 186 -14.20 -10.39 13.85
CA ASN A 186 -14.65 -9.41 14.83
C ASN A 186 -15.89 -8.62 14.36
N GLY A 187 -16.61 -9.10 13.34
CA GLY A 187 -17.85 -8.48 12.86
C GLY A 187 -17.66 -7.13 12.16
N ILE A 188 -16.43 -6.83 11.75
CA ILE A 188 -16.09 -5.71 10.89
C ILE A 188 -16.09 -6.25 9.45
N LYS A 189 -17.04 -5.77 8.65
CA LYS A 189 -17.13 -6.13 7.23
C LYS A 189 -16.65 -4.96 6.38
N ASP A 190 -16.19 -5.28 5.19
CA ASP A 190 -15.96 -4.31 4.11
C ASP A 190 -14.84 -3.27 4.33
N ILE A 191 -13.80 -3.55 5.13
CA ILE A 191 -12.59 -2.72 5.09
C ILE A 191 -11.71 -3.21 3.94
N PHE A 192 -11.34 -2.31 3.03
CA PHE A 192 -10.51 -2.62 1.89
C PHE A 192 -9.71 -1.42 1.42
N THR A 193 -8.60 -1.67 0.76
CA THR A 193 -7.83 -0.61 0.09
C THR A 193 -8.43 -0.31 -1.28
N ARG A 194 -8.17 0.90 -1.73
CA ARG A 194 -8.24 1.26 -3.14
C ARG A 194 -7.04 2.13 -3.47
N ALA A 195 -6.46 1.90 -4.63
CA ALA A 195 -5.28 2.64 -5.04
C ALA A 195 -5.33 3.09 -6.50
N GLY A 196 -4.62 4.18 -6.77
CA GLY A 196 -4.40 4.71 -8.11
C GLY A 196 -2.94 5.14 -8.29
N LEU A 197 -2.33 4.80 -9.43
CA LEU A 197 -0.97 5.23 -9.77
C LEU A 197 -0.92 5.80 -11.18
N ASP A 198 -0.15 6.88 -11.36
CA ASP A 198 0.16 7.39 -12.70
C ASP A 198 1.59 7.87 -12.81
N LEU A 199 2.11 7.91 -14.05
CA LEU A 199 3.42 8.45 -14.36
C LEU A 199 3.26 9.72 -15.19
N GLY A 200 3.87 10.81 -14.75
CA GLY A 200 4.07 12.00 -15.58
C GLY A 200 5.51 12.05 -16.10
N HIS A 201 5.69 12.30 -17.40
CA HIS A 201 7.01 12.52 -17.99
C HIS A 201 7.56 13.91 -17.64
N ASP A 202 8.84 14.15 -17.97
CA ASP A 202 9.57 15.36 -17.59
C ASP A 202 8.85 16.66 -18.00
N ASN A 203 8.27 16.70 -19.19
CA ASN A 203 7.52 17.85 -19.69
C ASN A 203 6.09 17.95 -19.13
N GLN A 204 5.62 16.97 -18.36
CA GLN A 204 4.26 16.88 -17.80
C GLN A 204 4.23 17.08 -16.29
N VAL A 205 5.38 17.25 -15.65
CA VAL A 205 5.52 17.37 -14.20
C VAL A 205 6.38 18.58 -13.88
N LEU A 206 5.79 19.57 -13.22
CA LEU A 206 6.51 20.72 -12.68
C LEU A 206 6.59 20.60 -11.16
N TRP A 207 7.79 20.37 -10.65
CA TRP A 207 8.12 20.45 -9.23
C TRP A 207 8.21 21.90 -8.79
N MET A 208 7.60 22.19 -7.64
CA MET A 208 7.60 23.52 -7.05
C MET A 208 7.36 23.43 -5.53
N TYR A 209 7.74 24.49 -4.81
CA TYR A 209 7.26 24.68 -3.46
C TYR A 209 5.88 25.34 -3.47
N SER A 210 4.94 24.75 -2.74
CA SER A 210 3.59 25.30 -2.59
C SER A 210 3.25 25.42 -1.10
N GLY A 211 3.02 26.65 -0.64
CA GLY A 211 2.71 26.97 0.75
C GLY A 211 3.32 28.30 1.20
N LEU A 212 3.23 28.57 2.51
CA LEU A 212 3.71 29.82 3.13
C LEU A 212 4.60 29.50 4.32
N GLY A 213 5.82 30.04 4.34
CA GLY A 213 6.80 29.77 5.41
C GLY A 213 7.07 28.26 5.53
N GLU A 214 6.93 27.70 6.73
CA GLU A 214 7.04 26.26 6.99
C GLU A 214 5.75 25.47 6.68
N ALA A 215 4.63 26.16 6.48
CA ALA A 215 3.34 25.55 6.14
C ALA A 215 3.24 25.31 4.62
N GLY A 216 4.07 24.38 4.12
CA GLY A 216 4.08 24.04 2.70
C GLY A 216 4.82 22.74 2.38
N GLU A 217 4.68 22.32 1.13
CA GLU A 217 5.22 21.07 0.62
C GLU A 217 5.93 21.31 -0.72
N VAL A 218 7.02 20.57 -0.95
CA VAL A 218 7.59 20.43 -2.29
C VAL A 218 6.74 19.40 -3.01
N THR A 219 5.95 19.87 -3.98
CA THR A 219 4.91 19.10 -4.65
C THR A 219 5.00 19.29 -6.17
N THR A 220 4.12 18.61 -6.89
CA THR A 220 4.09 18.60 -8.34
C THR A 220 2.80 19.18 -8.87
N SER A 221 2.90 20.14 -9.79
CA SER A 221 1.80 20.50 -10.68
C SER A 221 1.84 19.60 -11.90
N SER A 222 0.88 18.68 -11.99
CA SER A 222 0.77 17.71 -13.08
C SER A 222 -0.64 17.12 -13.19
N LEU A 223 -1.09 16.90 -14.43
CA LEU A 223 -2.29 16.11 -14.71
C LEU A 223 -2.16 14.72 -14.05
N HIS A 224 -1.03 14.04 -14.24
CA HIS A 224 -0.81 12.66 -13.76
C HIS A 224 -0.83 12.56 -12.23
N THR A 225 -0.35 13.58 -11.53
CA THR A 225 -0.50 13.65 -10.06
C THR A 225 -1.95 13.79 -9.64
N SER A 226 -2.74 14.55 -10.40
CA SER A 226 -4.18 14.72 -10.15
C SER A 226 -5.00 13.49 -10.55
N LEU A 227 -4.51 12.68 -11.51
CA LEU A 227 -5.18 11.47 -11.97
C LEU A 227 -5.03 10.30 -10.99
N ALA A 228 -3.93 10.20 -10.23
CA ALA A 228 -3.73 9.13 -9.25
C ALA A 228 -4.92 8.96 -8.26
N PRO A 229 -5.39 10.00 -7.52
CA PRO A 229 -6.56 9.86 -6.66
C PRO A 229 -7.87 9.65 -7.44
N LYS A 230 -8.00 10.18 -8.66
CA LYS A 230 -9.18 9.93 -9.50
C LYS A 230 -9.26 8.46 -9.93
N MET A 231 -8.13 7.85 -10.27
CA MET A 231 -8.03 6.43 -10.58
C MET A 231 -8.33 5.56 -9.36
N GLN A 232 -7.83 5.94 -8.18
CA GLN A 232 -8.17 5.30 -6.91
C GLN A 232 -9.69 5.23 -6.70
N ALA A 233 -10.41 6.32 -6.99
CA ALA A 233 -11.86 6.36 -6.83
C ALA A 233 -12.59 5.33 -7.72
N THR A 234 -12.01 4.96 -8.87
CA THR A 234 -12.56 3.98 -9.81
C THR A 234 -12.14 2.53 -9.54
N ALA A 235 -11.25 2.30 -8.57
CA ALA A 235 -10.77 0.97 -8.23
C ALA A 235 -11.87 0.11 -7.58
N LEU A 236 -11.82 -1.20 -7.85
CA LEU A 236 -12.61 -2.19 -7.11
C LEU A 236 -12.08 -2.33 -5.68
N ASN A 237 -12.80 -3.06 -4.82
CA ASN A 237 -12.35 -3.32 -3.45
C ASN A 237 -11.03 -4.11 -3.46
N ASN A 238 -10.02 -3.63 -2.74
CA ASN A 238 -8.63 -4.11 -2.79
C ASN A 238 -8.01 -4.02 -4.21
N GLY A 239 -8.56 -3.15 -5.05
CA GLY A 239 -8.13 -2.94 -6.43
C GLY A 239 -7.10 -1.82 -6.54
N ILE A 240 -6.27 -1.95 -7.58
CA ILE A 240 -5.27 -0.95 -7.96
C ILE A 240 -5.57 -0.57 -9.41
N VAL A 241 -5.69 0.72 -9.70
CA VAL A 241 -5.87 1.24 -11.05
C VAL A 241 -4.63 2.03 -11.47
N VAL A 242 -4.15 1.80 -12.68
CA VAL A 242 -2.96 2.50 -13.19
C VAL A 242 -3.24 3.23 -14.48
N GLY A 243 -2.55 4.36 -14.70
CA GLY A 243 -2.63 5.11 -15.94
C GLY A 243 -1.84 4.46 -17.08
N GLN A 244 -2.16 4.83 -18.32
CA GLN A 244 -1.49 4.32 -19.53
C GLN A 244 0.05 4.42 -19.46
N HIS A 245 0.60 5.51 -18.92
CA HIS A 245 2.06 5.69 -18.87
C HIS A 245 2.77 4.66 -17.98
N ILE A 246 2.11 4.15 -16.94
CA ILE A 246 2.63 3.07 -16.10
C ILE A 246 2.74 1.79 -16.93
N LEU A 247 1.68 1.42 -17.65
CA LEU A 247 1.67 0.26 -18.54
C LEU A 247 2.78 0.37 -19.59
N ASN A 248 2.96 1.56 -20.17
CA ASN A 248 3.98 1.81 -21.20
C ASN A 248 5.42 1.63 -20.72
N GLN A 249 5.69 1.61 -19.41
CA GLN A 249 7.03 1.30 -18.88
C GLN A 249 7.33 -0.21 -18.85
N LEU A 250 6.32 -1.05 -19.03
CA LEU A 250 6.42 -2.49 -18.97
C LEU A 250 6.30 -3.11 -20.36
N THR A 251 6.95 -4.26 -20.55
CA THR A 251 6.97 -4.98 -21.83
C THR A 251 5.82 -5.97 -21.97
N ASN A 252 5.04 -6.20 -20.91
CA ASN A 252 3.98 -7.21 -20.87
C ASN A 252 2.73 -6.63 -20.20
N ASP A 253 1.60 -6.73 -20.88
CA ASP A 253 0.30 -6.23 -20.47
C ASP A 253 -0.58 -7.27 -19.74
N LYS A 254 -0.10 -8.50 -19.53
CA LYS A 254 -0.88 -9.63 -18.96
C LYS A 254 -1.45 -9.42 -17.56
N TYR A 255 -1.03 -8.36 -16.86
CA TYR A 255 -1.53 -7.95 -15.54
C TYR A 255 -2.52 -6.80 -15.61
N PHE A 256 -2.81 -6.27 -16.80
CA PHE A 256 -3.54 -5.02 -16.95
C PHE A 256 -4.79 -5.25 -17.79
N LYS A 257 -5.93 -4.89 -17.24
CA LYS A 257 -7.21 -4.91 -17.95
C LYS A 257 -7.70 -3.50 -18.16
N GLN A 258 -7.77 -3.06 -19.41
CA GLN A 258 -8.24 -1.72 -19.73
C GLN A 258 -9.69 -1.53 -19.25
N LYS A 259 -9.97 -0.37 -18.65
CA LYS A 259 -11.33 0.01 -18.27
C LYS A 259 -12.05 0.59 -19.48
N SER A 260 -13.37 0.42 -19.52
CA SER A 260 -14.18 0.77 -20.70
C SER A 260 -14.25 2.26 -21.00
N LYS A 261 -14.11 3.11 -19.98
CA LYS A 261 -14.10 4.56 -20.12
C LYS A 261 -12.68 5.08 -19.90
N PRO A 262 -12.21 6.05 -20.71
CA PRO A 262 -10.96 6.73 -20.42
C PRO A 262 -11.09 7.53 -19.11
N ILE A 263 -9.96 7.77 -18.45
CA ILE A 263 -9.92 8.58 -17.22
C ILE A 263 -9.81 10.08 -17.52
N TRP A 264 -9.35 10.44 -18.72
CA TRP A 264 -9.19 11.82 -19.14
C TRP A 264 -9.49 12.00 -20.63
N ASP A 265 -10.12 13.12 -20.96
CA ASP A 265 -10.35 13.63 -22.31
C ASP A 265 -9.52 14.90 -22.46
N TYR A 266 -8.69 14.98 -23.49
CA TYR A 266 -7.87 16.17 -23.76
C TYR A 266 -8.63 17.25 -24.54
N GLU A 267 -9.90 17.00 -24.89
CA GLU A 267 -10.77 17.88 -25.67
C GLU A 267 -10.26 18.16 -27.10
N ASP A 268 -9.25 17.41 -27.54
CA ASP A 268 -8.65 17.47 -28.87
C ASP A 268 -8.80 16.14 -29.65
N GLY A 269 -9.70 15.27 -29.17
CA GLY A 269 -9.93 13.93 -29.70
C GLY A 269 -8.98 12.86 -29.15
N ARG A 270 -7.98 13.23 -28.34
CA ARG A 270 -7.15 12.27 -27.60
C ARG A 270 -7.78 11.95 -26.25
N PHE A 271 -7.61 10.69 -25.84
CA PHE A 271 -8.05 10.20 -24.55
C PHE A 271 -6.88 9.56 -23.80
N TYR A 272 -6.93 9.62 -22.46
CA TYR A 272 -6.00 8.92 -21.59
C TYR A 272 -6.70 7.72 -20.94
N ASN A 273 -6.17 6.53 -21.17
CA ASN A 273 -6.74 5.30 -20.63
C ASN A 273 -6.15 4.94 -19.27
N HIS A 274 -6.87 4.05 -18.58
CA HIS A 274 -6.45 3.46 -17.32
C HIS A 274 -6.87 1.99 -17.23
N TYR A 275 -6.21 1.26 -16.34
CA TYR A 275 -6.21 -0.19 -16.31
C TYR A 275 -6.40 -0.69 -14.89
N ASP A 276 -7.27 -1.68 -14.70
CA ASP A 276 -7.27 -2.49 -13.48
C ASP A 276 -6.00 -3.35 -13.49
N PHE A 277 -5.21 -3.28 -12.42
CA PHE A 277 -3.98 -4.03 -12.24
C PHE A 277 -4.22 -5.28 -11.38
N ASP A 278 -3.97 -6.45 -11.97
CA ASP A 278 -4.01 -7.76 -11.33
C ASP A 278 -2.76 -7.98 -10.49
N TRP A 279 -2.77 -7.37 -9.32
CA TRP A 279 -1.64 -7.38 -8.40
C TRP A 279 -1.39 -8.74 -7.77
N GLU A 280 -2.41 -9.59 -7.63
CA GLU A 280 -2.27 -10.94 -7.06
C GLU A 280 -1.48 -11.84 -8.01
N LYS A 281 -1.86 -11.83 -9.29
CA LYS A 281 -1.10 -12.50 -10.34
C LYS A 281 0.31 -11.92 -10.45
N TYR A 282 0.45 -10.60 -10.37
CA TYR A 282 1.76 -9.95 -10.40
C TYR A 282 2.68 -10.43 -9.28
N ILE A 283 2.25 -10.42 -8.02
CA ILE A 283 3.11 -10.83 -6.90
C ILE A 283 3.41 -12.34 -6.90
N THR A 284 2.48 -13.16 -7.40
CA THR A 284 2.66 -14.61 -7.49
C THR A 284 3.68 -14.97 -8.59
N GLU A 285 3.55 -14.36 -9.77
CA GLU A 285 4.44 -14.66 -10.91
C GLU A 285 5.81 -13.96 -10.84
N ASN A 286 6.02 -13.04 -9.90
CA ASN A 286 7.31 -12.37 -9.66
C ASN A 286 7.96 -12.82 -8.34
N ASP A 287 7.64 -14.02 -7.87
CA ASP A 287 8.25 -14.68 -6.70
C ASP A 287 8.17 -13.88 -5.38
N PHE A 288 7.17 -13.01 -5.25
CA PHE A 288 6.89 -12.28 -4.02
C PHE A 288 5.87 -13.00 -3.13
N ALA A 289 5.07 -13.88 -3.72
CA ALA A 289 4.08 -14.68 -3.02
C ALA A 289 3.89 -16.04 -3.68
N VAL A 290 3.31 -16.98 -2.95
CA VAL A 290 2.82 -18.27 -3.45
C VAL A 290 1.34 -18.39 -3.16
N GLN A 291 0.64 -19.26 -3.89
CA GLN A 291 -0.71 -19.66 -3.54
C GLN A 291 -0.67 -20.92 -2.69
N ASP A 292 -1.46 -20.95 -1.62
CA ASP A 292 -1.68 -22.16 -0.83
C ASP A 292 -2.64 -23.13 -1.53
N GLN A 293 -2.94 -24.24 -0.88
CA GLN A 293 -3.83 -25.30 -1.39
C GLN A 293 -5.27 -24.82 -1.63
N ASN A 294 -5.67 -23.73 -0.98
CA ASN A 294 -6.99 -23.13 -1.06
C ASN A 294 -7.03 -21.93 -2.04
N GLY A 295 -5.90 -21.60 -2.68
CA GLY A 295 -5.76 -20.45 -3.56
C GLY A 295 -5.53 -19.13 -2.84
N ASN A 296 -5.27 -19.14 -1.53
CA ASN A 296 -4.92 -17.92 -0.81
C ASN A 296 -3.48 -17.51 -1.13
N VAL A 297 -3.28 -16.21 -1.36
CA VAL A 297 -1.95 -15.67 -1.60
C VAL A 297 -1.21 -15.54 -0.27
N ILE A 298 0.04 -16.02 -0.20
CA ILE A 298 0.92 -15.96 0.96
C ILE A 298 2.25 -15.31 0.55
N LEU A 299 2.65 -14.23 1.22
CA LEU A 299 3.94 -13.57 0.95
C LEU A 299 5.12 -14.51 1.26
N THR A 300 6.03 -14.63 0.30
CA THR A 300 7.30 -15.38 0.44
C THR A 300 8.50 -14.46 0.68
N ILE A 301 8.31 -13.15 0.51
CA ILE A 301 9.32 -12.12 0.78
C ILE A 301 9.92 -12.31 2.18
N GLY A 302 11.23 -12.54 2.25
CA GLY A 302 11.96 -12.74 3.51
C GLY A 302 11.88 -14.16 4.09
N SER A 303 11.35 -15.14 3.35
CA SER A 303 11.37 -16.56 3.75
C SER A 303 12.38 -17.34 2.90
N PRO A 304 13.42 -17.97 3.49
CA PRO A 304 14.47 -18.65 2.73
C PRO A 304 13.99 -19.84 1.89
N ASN A 305 12.81 -20.40 2.19
CA ASN A 305 12.31 -21.62 1.57
C ASN A 305 10.78 -21.55 1.41
N ALA A 306 10.32 -21.17 0.23
CA ALA A 306 8.95 -21.45 -0.20
C ALA A 306 8.94 -21.82 -1.68
N LYS A 307 9.89 -22.64 -2.12
CA LYS A 307 9.67 -23.46 -3.31
C LYS A 307 8.76 -24.59 -2.87
N LEU A 308 7.55 -24.64 -3.39
CA LEU A 308 6.67 -25.81 -3.27
C LEU A 308 7.47 -27.03 -3.73
N ASP A 309 7.73 -27.96 -2.81
CA ASP A 309 8.43 -29.20 -3.13
C ASP A 309 7.55 -30.01 -4.10
N PRO A 310 8.01 -30.32 -5.32
CA PRO A 310 7.27 -31.14 -6.27
C PRO A 310 6.84 -32.49 -5.69
N ILE A 311 7.57 -33.00 -4.68
CA ILE A 311 7.22 -34.24 -3.96
C ILE A 311 5.87 -34.12 -3.26
N ASN A 312 5.51 -32.93 -2.76
CA ASN A 312 4.21 -32.67 -2.13
C ASN A 312 3.08 -32.50 -3.15
N LEU A 313 3.39 -32.31 -4.45
CA LEU A 313 2.42 -32.23 -5.54
C LEU A 313 2.17 -33.59 -6.21
N ALA A 314 3.08 -34.55 -6.06
CA ALA A 314 2.99 -35.89 -6.64
C ALA A 314 1.72 -36.68 -6.22
N PRO A 315 1.25 -36.62 -4.95
CA PRO A 315 0.01 -37.29 -4.56
C PRO A 315 -1.21 -36.69 -5.28
N ILE A 316 -1.22 -35.37 -5.51
CA ILE A 316 -2.35 -34.65 -6.12
C ILE A 316 -2.40 -34.89 -7.63
N ALA A 317 -1.24 -34.90 -8.29
CA ALA A 317 -1.14 -35.23 -9.71
C ALA A 317 -1.55 -36.68 -10.02
N SER A 318 -1.42 -37.61 -9.07
CA SER A 318 -1.84 -39.00 -9.26
C SER A 318 -3.36 -39.21 -9.17
N ILE A 319 -4.09 -38.26 -8.56
CA ILE A 319 -5.56 -38.29 -8.44
C ILE A 319 -6.22 -37.63 -9.66
N ASN A 320 -5.54 -36.68 -10.29
CA ASN A 320 -6.05 -35.94 -11.45
C ASN A 320 -5.74 -36.69 -12.76
N LYS A 321 -6.57 -37.68 -13.11
CA LYS A 321 -6.55 -38.29 -14.45
C LYS A 321 -7.29 -37.38 -15.44
N PRO A 322 -6.74 -37.07 -16.63
CA PRO A 322 -7.45 -36.31 -17.64
C PRO A 322 -8.73 -37.04 -18.07
N TYR A 323 -9.82 -36.29 -18.22
CA TYR A 323 -11.16 -36.74 -18.62
C TYR A 323 -11.27 -37.22 -20.08
N PHE A 324 -10.16 -37.70 -20.67
CA PHE A 324 -10.16 -38.26 -22.02
C PHE A 324 -9.73 -39.71 -21.93
N ASN A 325 -10.73 -40.58 -21.76
CA ASN A 325 -10.64 -41.95 -22.25
C ASN A 325 -11.16 -41.94 -23.71
N TYR A 326 -10.36 -42.52 -24.60
CA TYR A 326 -10.73 -42.83 -25.99
C TYR A 326 -11.99 -43.69 -26.08
#